data_AF-A0A316SKA1-F1
#
_entry.id   AF-A0A316SKA1-F1
#
_cell.length_a   1.000
_cell.length_b   1.000
_cell.length_c   1.000
_cell.angle_alpha   90.00
_cell.angle_beta   90.00
_cell.angle_gamma   90.00
#
_symmetry.space_group_name_H-M   'P 1'
#
loop_
_entity.id
_entity.type
_entity.pdbx_description
1 polymer ?
#
loop_
_entity_poly.entity_id
_entity_poly.type
_entity_poly.pdbx_seq_one_letter_code
_entity_poly.pdbx_strand_id
1 'polypeptide(L)'
;MADNYKISFIAQNDFEKHVAKTIANYNETLKSINLNKFNSNIVDPIKLTFDKALFKKSIEEIIELKIHRQRDKSNTNAIGYFHQYMFKYIANCEVPSHGFDVIVTRKDSTKIYVEMKNKHNTMNSSSAQKTYIGMQNQILNHPHDMCFLVETIAKRSQNIVWRCSVNGLSVEHEKIRRVSMDKFYELVTGIPDAFFQVCKQLPITIDKLIKTDVVETVKKDTVIEELKSKNPDLLKAIYLLAFETYNGFEVGK
;
A
#
# COMPACT_ATOMS: atom_id res chain seq x y z
N MET A 1 -19.82 6.30 26.93
CA MET A 1 -20.60 6.19 25.68
C MET A 1 -20.50 4.75 25.24
N ALA A 2 -21.61 4.04 25.12
CA ALA A 2 -21.62 2.59 24.91
C ALA A 2 -20.87 2.20 23.61
N ASP A 3 -20.03 1.17 23.71
CA ASP A 3 -19.32 0.53 22.60
C ASP A 3 -20.33 0.11 21.50
N ASN A 4 -20.44 0.93 20.45
CA ASN A 4 -21.41 0.76 19.36
C ASN A 4 -20.85 -0.13 18.23
N TYR A 5 -20.18 -1.23 18.59
CA TYR A 5 -19.57 -2.15 17.63
C TYR A 5 -20.64 -3.05 17.01
N LYS A 6 -20.82 -2.97 15.68
CA LYS A 6 -21.92 -3.67 14.96
C LYS A 6 -21.47 -4.67 13.89
N ILE A 7 -20.18 -4.87 13.72
CA ILE A 7 -19.65 -5.84 12.76
C ILE A 7 -19.81 -7.24 13.36
N SER A 8 -20.49 -8.15 12.65
CA SER A 8 -20.77 -9.52 13.14
C SER A 8 -19.74 -10.56 12.70
N PHE A 9 -18.91 -10.24 11.70
CA PHE A 9 -17.99 -11.17 11.04
C PHE A 9 -16.52 -11.00 11.46
N ILE A 10 -16.23 -10.06 12.37
CA ILE A 10 -14.93 -9.84 13.02
C ILE A 10 -15.23 -9.52 14.48
N ALA A 11 -14.48 -10.10 15.43
CA ALA A 11 -14.63 -9.76 16.84
C ALA A 11 -14.12 -8.34 17.11
N GLN A 12 -14.78 -7.59 18.01
CA GLN A 12 -14.41 -6.21 18.34
C GLN A 12 -12.93 -6.08 18.72
N ASN A 13 -12.44 -6.96 19.59
CA ASN A 13 -11.04 -6.96 20.05
C ASN A 13 -10.05 -7.16 18.89
N ASP A 14 -10.38 -8.00 17.91
CA ASP A 14 -9.52 -8.25 16.76
C ASP A 14 -9.50 -7.06 15.80
N PHE A 15 -10.67 -6.43 15.58
CA PHE A 15 -10.75 -5.20 14.80
C PHE A 15 -9.97 -4.06 15.46
N GLU A 16 -10.12 -3.86 16.76
CA GLU A 16 -9.39 -2.85 17.54
C GLU A 16 -7.87 -3.09 17.48
N LYS A 17 -7.41 -4.33 17.70
CA LYS A 17 -5.99 -4.70 17.57
C LYS A 17 -5.45 -4.44 16.17
N HIS A 18 -6.23 -4.76 15.13
CA HIS A 18 -5.84 -4.54 13.75
C HIS A 18 -5.68 -3.06 13.42
N VAL A 19 -6.65 -2.23 13.84
CA VAL A 19 -6.58 -0.77 13.69
C VAL A 19 -5.40 -0.19 14.48
N ALA A 20 -5.20 -0.62 15.73
CA ALA A 20 -4.08 -0.18 16.57
C ALA A 20 -2.71 -0.48 15.92
N LYS A 21 -2.56 -1.67 15.33
CA LYS A 21 -1.35 -2.04 14.59
C LYS A 21 -1.09 -1.12 13.39
N THR A 22 -2.14 -0.74 12.65
CA THR A 22 -2.01 0.22 11.55
C THR A 22 -1.65 1.63 12.05
N ILE A 23 -2.23 2.08 13.16
CA ILE A 23 -1.85 3.35 13.80
C ILE A 23 -0.38 3.33 14.22
N ALA A 24 0.10 2.24 14.82
CA ALA A 24 1.51 2.09 15.18
C ALA A 24 2.44 2.19 13.95
N ASN A 25 2.08 1.56 12.82
CA ASN A 25 2.83 1.70 11.57
C ASN A 25 2.85 3.15 11.05
N TYR A 26 1.75 3.90 11.23
CA TYR A 26 1.73 5.32 10.91
C TYR A 26 2.65 6.12 11.83
N ASN A 27 2.67 5.82 13.13
CA ASN A 27 3.59 6.45 14.10
C ASN A 27 5.07 6.22 13.73
N GLU A 28 5.42 5.05 13.19
CA GLU A 28 6.77 4.79 12.66
C GLU A 28 7.18 5.75 11.53
N THR A 29 6.21 6.26 10.74
CA THR A 29 6.47 7.26 9.70
C THR A 29 6.65 8.68 10.26
N LEU A 30 6.15 8.94 11.48
CA LEU A 30 6.33 10.21 12.20
C LEU A 30 7.72 10.35 12.82
N LYS A 31 8.49 9.25 12.89
CA LYS A 31 9.89 9.29 13.30
C LYS A 31 10.73 10.15 12.33
N SER A 32 11.82 10.68 12.87
CA SER A 32 12.79 11.48 12.12
C SER A 32 13.36 10.68 10.95
N ILE A 33 13.45 11.33 9.79
CA ILE A 33 14.18 10.84 8.63
C ILE A 33 15.55 11.54 8.64
N ASN A 34 16.61 10.73 8.70
CA ASN A 34 17.99 11.16 8.55
C ASN A 34 18.45 11.01 7.09
N LEU A 35 19.65 11.53 6.78
CA LEU A 35 20.18 11.53 5.41
C LEU A 35 20.31 10.11 4.83
N ASN A 36 20.74 9.14 5.64
CA ASN A 36 20.86 7.74 5.22
C ASN A 36 19.51 7.16 4.79
N LYS A 37 18.46 7.35 5.61
CA LYS A 37 17.11 6.87 5.29
C LYS A 37 16.54 7.61 4.09
N PHE A 38 16.76 8.92 3.99
CA PHE A 38 16.37 9.73 2.84
C PHE A 38 16.97 9.21 1.53
N ASN A 39 18.25 8.81 1.55
CA ASN A 39 18.99 8.34 0.39
C ASN A 39 18.92 6.83 0.13
N SER A 40 18.27 6.06 1.02
CA SER A 40 18.12 4.60 0.85
C SER A 40 17.42 4.19 -0.45
N ASN A 41 16.59 5.08 -1.00
CA ASN A 41 16.24 5.09 -2.41
C ASN A 41 16.88 6.34 -3.02
N ILE A 42 17.96 6.16 -3.77
CA ILE A 42 18.81 7.23 -4.32
C ILE A 42 17.92 8.38 -4.80
N VAL A 43 18.17 9.56 -4.23
CA VAL A 43 17.46 10.77 -4.63
C VAL A 43 18.06 11.24 -5.94
N ASP A 44 17.20 11.49 -6.93
CA ASP A 44 17.62 12.01 -8.23
C ASP A 44 17.82 13.53 -8.15
N PRO A 45 19.08 14.03 -8.11
CA PRO A 45 19.37 15.46 -8.04
C PRO A 45 18.91 16.23 -9.28
N ILE A 46 18.88 15.59 -10.45
CA ILE A 46 18.46 16.22 -11.71
C ILE A 46 16.97 16.54 -11.63
N LYS A 47 16.16 15.58 -11.18
CA LYS A 47 14.72 15.82 -10.93
C LYS A 47 14.51 16.97 -9.94
N LEU A 48 15.26 17.00 -8.83
CA LEU A 48 15.11 18.07 -7.83
C LEU A 48 15.49 19.45 -8.40
N THR A 49 16.49 19.52 -9.29
CA THR A 49 16.83 20.76 -10.02
C THR A 49 15.66 21.26 -10.86
N PHE A 50 15.00 20.37 -11.60
CA PHE A 50 13.80 20.71 -12.36
C PHE A 50 12.64 21.14 -11.44
N ASP A 51 12.37 20.38 -10.37
CA ASP A 51 11.30 20.70 -9.42
C ASP A 51 11.52 22.10 -8.80
N LYS A 52 12.74 22.41 -8.36
CA LYS A 52 13.13 23.71 -7.80
C LYS A 52 12.81 24.85 -8.79
N ALA A 53 13.26 24.72 -10.03
CA ALA A 53 13.10 25.75 -11.06
C ALA A 53 11.63 25.94 -11.48
N LEU A 54 10.91 24.84 -11.74
CA LEU A 54 9.54 24.88 -12.25
C LEU A 54 8.51 25.21 -11.18
N PHE A 55 8.69 24.71 -9.95
CA PHE A 55 7.79 25.03 -8.84
C PHE A 55 8.12 26.36 -8.16
N LYS A 56 9.22 27.03 -8.55
CA LYS A 56 9.70 28.29 -7.97
C LYS A 56 9.87 28.19 -6.45
N LYS A 57 10.43 27.08 -5.99
CA LYS A 57 10.68 26.77 -4.57
C LYS A 57 12.17 26.75 -4.27
N SER A 58 12.53 26.98 -3.02
CA SER A 58 13.89 26.74 -2.52
C SER A 58 14.22 25.25 -2.56
N ILE A 59 15.52 24.91 -2.54
CA ILE A 59 15.93 23.51 -2.52
C ILE A 59 15.55 22.84 -1.20
N GLU A 60 15.58 23.58 -0.09
CA GLU A 60 15.05 23.17 1.22
C GLU A 60 13.59 22.70 1.12
N GLU A 61 12.70 23.52 0.57
CA GLU A 61 11.29 23.16 0.40
C GLU A 61 11.11 21.92 -0.49
N ILE A 62 11.94 21.77 -1.54
CA ILE A 62 11.90 20.59 -2.41
C ILE A 62 12.32 19.31 -1.66
N ILE A 63 13.33 19.40 -0.79
CA ILE A 63 13.76 18.30 0.09
C ILE A 63 12.63 17.94 1.06
N GLU A 64 11.99 18.91 1.70
CA GLU A 64 10.86 18.69 2.61
C GLU A 64 9.69 17.99 1.88
N LEU A 65 9.32 18.47 0.69
CA LEU A 65 8.30 17.82 -0.14
C LEU A 65 8.67 16.36 -0.48
N LYS A 66 9.96 16.09 -0.73
CA LYS A 66 10.45 14.74 -1.00
C LYS A 66 10.35 13.83 0.23
N ILE A 67 10.67 14.35 1.43
CA ILE A 67 10.51 13.66 2.72
C ILE A 67 9.03 13.33 2.95
N HIS A 68 8.13 14.30 2.78
CA HIS A 68 6.69 14.09 2.89
C HIS A 68 6.20 13.00 1.92
N ARG A 69 6.66 13.03 0.67
CA ARG A 69 6.31 12.01 -0.33
C ARG A 69 6.81 10.61 0.05
N GLN A 70 7.98 10.48 0.71
CA GLN A 70 8.47 9.19 1.21
C GLN A 70 7.61 8.66 2.37
N ARG A 71 7.18 9.54 3.29
CA ARG A 71 6.21 9.19 4.35
C ARG A 71 4.87 8.74 3.76
N ASP A 72 4.32 9.51 2.84
CA ASP A 72 3.03 9.21 2.18
C ASP A 72 3.04 7.86 1.44
N LYS A 73 4.15 7.54 0.74
CA LYS A 73 4.33 6.21 0.12
C LYS A 73 4.29 5.08 1.17
N SER A 74 4.93 5.28 2.32
CA SER A 74 4.96 4.29 3.40
C SER A 74 3.58 4.11 4.02
N ASN A 75 2.84 5.21 4.23
CA ASN A 75 1.46 5.20 4.71
C ASN A 75 0.52 4.47 3.73
N THR A 76 0.65 4.76 2.43
CA THR A 76 -0.12 4.07 1.39
C THR A 76 0.13 2.55 1.40
N ASN A 77 1.37 2.12 1.61
CA ASN A 77 1.69 0.70 1.77
C ASN A 77 1.05 0.11 3.04
N ALA A 78 1.12 0.82 4.17
CA ALA A 78 0.50 0.39 5.43
C ALA A 78 -1.02 0.20 5.28
N ILE A 79 -1.70 1.06 4.50
CA ILE A 79 -3.12 0.89 4.18
C ILE A 79 -3.38 -0.33 3.28
N GLY A 80 -2.47 -0.63 2.35
CA GLY A 80 -2.58 -1.88 1.57
C GLY A 80 -2.55 -3.12 2.47
N TYR A 81 -1.61 -3.17 3.41
CA TYR A 81 -1.54 -4.23 4.41
C TYR A 81 -2.75 -4.24 5.36
N PHE A 82 -3.31 -3.07 5.69
CA PHE A 82 -4.55 -3.00 6.47
C PHE A 82 -5.70 -3.72 5.76
N HIS A 83 -5.92 -3.48 4.46
CA HIS A 83 -6.97 -4.16 3.70
C HIS A 83 -6.72 -5.66 3.59
N GLN A 84 -5.48 -6.07 3.30
CA GLN A 84 -5.11 -7.47 3.18
C GLN A 84 -5.27 -8.24 4.51
N TYR A 85 -4.69 -7.72 5.59
CA TYR A 85 -4.64 -8.43 6.87
C TYR A 85 -5.97 -8.41 7.63
N MET A 86 -6.94 -7.59 7.22
CA MET A 86 -8.31 -7.69 7.75
C MET A 86 -8.90 -9.08 7.55
N PHE A 87 -8.56 -9.76 6.44
CA PHE A 87 -9.06 -11.09 6.11
C PHE A 87 -8.50 -12.19 7.02
N LYS A 88 -7.50 -11.92 7.87
CA LYS A 88 -7.06 -12.88 8.91
C LYS A 88 -8.14 -13.16 9.95
N TYR A 89 -9.10 -12.25 10.09
CA TYR A 89 -10.15 -12.31 11.12
C TYR A 89 -11.51 -12.74 10.56
N ILE A 90 -11.58 -13.06 9.26
CA ILE A 90 -12.81 -13.49 8.58
C ILE A 90 -12.75 -15.00 8.37
N ALA A 91 -13.84 -15.70 8.71
CA ALA A 91 -13.91 -17.15 8.61
C ALA A 91 -13.61 -17.65 7.17
N ASN A 92 -12.88 -18.75 7.08
CA ASN A 92 -12.43 -19.40 5.83
C ASN A 92 -11.47 -18.57 4.96
N CYS A 93 -10.95 -17.45 5.48
CA CYS A 93 -9.89 -16.69 4.84
C CYS A 93 -8.53 -16.98 5.49
N GLU A 94 -7.50 -17.06 4.65
CA GLU A 94 -6.09 -17.18 5.05
C GLU A 94 -5.29 -16.07 4.37
N VAL A 95 -4.32 -15.50 5.08
CA VAL A 95 -3.34 -14.58 4.52
C VAL A 95 -1.97 -15.22 4.64
N PRO A 96 -1.44 -15.82 3.55
CA PRO A 96 -0.15 -16.50 3.59
C PRO A 96 1.01 -15.51 3.71
N SER A 97 2.19 -16.01 4.07
CA SER A 97 3.42 -15.21 4.14
C SER A 97 4.02 -14.88 2.77
N HIS A 98 3.72 -15.69 1.75
CA HIS A 98 4.23 -15.57 0.38
C HIS A 98 3.16 -16.00 -0.63
N GLY A 99 3.23 -15.48 -1.85
CA GLY A 99 2.30 -15.82 -2.93
C GLY A 99 1.13 -14.84 -3.02
N PHE A 100 -0.09 -15.37 -3.11
CA PHE A 100 -1.31 -14.58 -3.18
C PHE A 100 -1.59 -13.84 -1.86
N ASP A 101 -2.30 -12.71 -1.92
CA ASP A 101 -2.54 -11.86 -0.77
C ASP A 101 -3.55 -12.45 0.21
N VAL A 102 -4.58 -13.13 -0.30
CA VAL A 102 -5.63 -13.82 0.48
C VAL A 102 -6.00 -15.12 -0.23
N ILE A 103 -6.26 -16.17 0.53
CA ILE A 103 -6.83 -17.44 0.06
C ILE A 103 -8.15 -17.66 0.77
N VAL A 104 -9.23 -17.91 0.02
CA VAL A 104 -10.55 -18.22 0.57
C VAL A 104 -10.88 -19.67 0.31
N THR A 105 -11.25 -20.42 1.34
CA THR A 105 -11.76 -21.79 1.20
C THR A 105 -13.29 -21.76 1.12
N ARG A 106 -13.86 -22.28 0.03
CA ARG A 106 -15.31 -22.33 -0.18
C ARG A 106 -15.90 -23.58 0.46
N LYS A 107 -17.24 -23.62 0.60
CA LYS A 107 -17.98 -24.75 1.19
C LYS A 107 -17.75 -26.08 0.47
N ASP A 108 -17.50 -26.04 -0.84
CA ASP A 108 -17.20 -27.20 -1.68
C ASP A 108 -15.71 -27.59 -1.67
N SER A 109 -14.92 -27.04 -0.74
CA SER A 109 -13.46 -27.19 -0.64
C SER A 109 -12.64 -26.59 -1.79
N THR A 110 -13.26 -25.95 -2.77
CA THR A 110 -12.53 -25.17 -3.79
C THR A 110 -11.97 -23.88 -3.20
N LYS A 111 -10.91 -23.35 -3.79
CA LYS A 111 -10.22 -22.15 -3.31
C LYS A 111 -10.39 -20.95 -4.24
N ILE A 112 -10.36 -19.76 -3.65
CA ILE A 112 -10.19 -18.50 -4.38
C ILE A 112 -8.86 -17.89 -3.96
N TYR A 113 -7.97 -17.70 -4.93
CA TYR A 113 -6.67 -17.06 -4.75
C TYR A 113 -6.76 -15.60 -5.14
N VAL A 114 -6.37 -14.71 -4.25
CA VAL A 114 -6.62 -13.28 -4.40
C VAL A 114 -5.32 -12.51 -4.54
N GLU A 115 -5.20 -11.72 -5.59
CA GLU A 115 -4.25 -10.62 -5.68
C GLU A 115 -4.99 -9.33 -5.37
N MET A 116 -4.53 -8.56 -4.39
CA MET A 116 -5.16 -7.33 -3.94
C MET A 116 -4.42 -6.10 -4.46
N LYS A 117 -5.18 -5.08 -4.83
CA LYS A 117 -4.67 -3.76 -5.21
C LYS A 117 -5.45 -2.66 -4.50
N ASN A 118 -4.74 -1.62 -4.05
CA ASN A 118 -5.38 -0.47 -3.40
C ASN A 118 -6.29 0.29 -4.37
N LYS A 119 -5.90 0.41 -5.64
CA LYS A 119 -6.68 1.14 -6.65
C LYS A 119 -6.62 0.46 -8.01
N HIS A 120 -7.67 0.66 -8.80
CA HIS A 120 -7.83 0.08 -10.13
C HIS A 120 -6.74 0.42 -11.17
N ASN A 121 -5.90 1.42 -10.89
CA ASN A 121 -4.82 1.90 -11.75
C ASN A 121 -3.42 1.69 -11.13
N THR A 122 -3.31 0.82 -10.13
CA THR A 122 -2.03 0.52 -9.48
C THR A 122 -1.10 -0.31 -10.38
N MET A 123 -1.64 -1.08 -11.32
CA MET A 123 -0.85 -1.91 -12.22
C MET A 123 -0.57 -1.22 -13.55
N ASN A 124 0.70 -1.19 -13.95
CA ASN A 124 1.08 -0.96 -15.34
C ASN A 124 0.83 -2.26 -16.16
N SER A 125 0.94 -2.15 -17.49
CA SER A 125 0.71 -3.28 -18.41
C SER A 125 1.55 -4.52 -18.09
N SER A 126 2.84 -4.34 -17.78
CA SER A 126 3.75 -5.45 -17.44
C SER A 126 3.34 -6.16 -16.15
N SER A 127 3.00 -5.41 -15.10
CA SER A 127 2.55 -5.99 -13.83
C SER A 127 1.21 -6.72 -13.97
N ALA A 128 0.26 -6.14 -14.72
CA ALA A 128 -1.02 -6.79 -15.01
C ALA A 128 -0.83 -8.10 -15.78
N GLN A 129 0.03 -8.10 -16.80
CA GLN A 129 0.38 -9.31 -17.56
C GLN A 129 1.01 -10.38 -16.65
N LYS A 130 1.98 -10.02 -15.81
CA LYS A 130 2.64 -10.96 -14.90
C LYS A 130 1.64 -11.59 -13.93
N THR A 131 0.77 -10.78 -13.32
CA THR A 131 -0.30 -11.28 -12.43
C THR A 131 -1.24 -12.22 -13.17
N TYR A 132 -1.68 -11.85 -14.38
CA TYR A 132 -2.60 -12.66 -15.17
C TYR A 132 -2.00 -14.03 -15.53
N ILE A 133 -0.74 -14.06 -16.00
CA ILE A 133 -0.02 -15.30 -16.30
C ILE A 133 0.10 -16.18 -15.04
N GLY A 134 0.41 -15.58 -13.88
CA GLY A 134 0.48 -16.31 -12.61
C GLY A 134 -0.86 -16.96 -12.24
N MET A 135 -1.97 -16.23 -12.41
CA MET A 135 -3.32 -16.75 -12.19
C MET A 135 -3.71 -17.85 -13.19
N GLN A 136 -3.31 -17.74 -14.46
CA GLN A 136 -3.50 -18.81 -15.44
C GLN A 136 -2.76 -20.08 -15.01
N ASN A 137 -1.49 -19.95 -14.58
CA ASN A 137 -0.73 -21.09 -14.10
C ASN A 137 -1.37 -21.73 -12.85
N GLN A 138 -1.94 -20.93 -11.94
CA GLN A 138 -2.69 -21.45 -10.79
C GLN A 138 -3.90 -22.29 -11.23
N ILE A 139 -4.69 -21.80 -12.18
CA ILE A 139 -5.87 -22.50 -12.68
C ILE A 139 -5.50 -23.78 -13.46
N LEU A 140 -4.39 -23.76 -14.21
CA LEU A 140 -3.91 -24.96 -14.91
C LEU A 140 -3.57 -26.09 -13.93
N ASN A 141 -2.96 -25.76 -12.79
CA ASN A 141 -2.60 -26.75 -11.76
C ASN A 141 -3.79 -27.11 -10.85
N HIS A 142 -4.76 -26.21 -10.69
CA HIS A 142 -5.95 -26.39 -9.85
C HIS A 142 -7.23 -26.00 -10.61
N PRO A 143 -7.73 -26.87 -11.51
CA PRO A 143 -8.78 -26.49 -12.45
C PRO A 143 -10.12 -26.11 -11.82
N HIS A 144 -10.39 -26.51 -10.58
CA HIS A 144 -11.66 -26.20 -9.89
C HIS A 144 -11.61 -24.88 -9.10
N ASP A 145 -10.43 -24.28 -8.95
CA ASP A 145 -10.23 -23.07 -8.17
C ASP A 145 -10.45 -21.79 -9.01
N MET A 146 -10.49 -20.65 -8.34
CA MET A 146 -10.63 -19.34 -8.97
C MET A 146 -9.50 -18.40 -8.55
N CYS A 147 -9.23 -17.39 -9.38
CA CYS A 147 -8.24 -16.34 -9.10
C CYS A 147 -8.89 -14.96 -9.24
N PHE A 148 -8.84 -14.13 -8.19
CA PHE A 148 -9.45 -12.81 -8.20
C PHE A 148 -8.38 -11.71 -8.11
N LEU A 149 -8.47 -10.74 -9.02
CA LEU A 149 -7.89 -9.42 -8.83
C LEU A 149 -8.90 -8.57 -8.04
N VAL A 150 -8.65 -8.36 -6.75
CA VAL A 150 -9.50 -7.55 -5.88
C VAL A 150 -8.98 -6.12 -5.80
N GLU A 151 -9.85 -5.16 -6.06
CA GLU A 151 -9.53 -3.73 -6.04
C GLU A 151 -10.28 -3.03 -4.90
N THR A 152 -9.52 -2.45 -3.96
CA THR A 152 -10.09 -1.65 -2.86
C THR A 152 -10.88 -0.47 -3.39
N ILE A 153 -10.26 0.31 -4.28
CA ILE A 153 -10.88 1.42 -4.98
C ILE A 153 -11.05 1.06 -6.46
N ALA A 154 -12.12 0.30 -6.73
CA ALA A 154 -12.59 -0.03 -8.08
C ALA A 154 -13.32 1.15 -8.73
N LYS A 155 -13.48 1.14 -10.06
CA LYS A 155 -14.26 2.17 -10.78
C LYS A 155 -15.77 2.10 -10.48
N ARG A 156 -16.26 0.94 -10.06
CA ARG A 156 -17.65 0.63 -9.74
C ARG A 156 -17.68 -0.64 -8.89
N SER A 157 -18.80 -0.87 -8.19
CA SER A 157 -19.10 -2.16 -7.58
C SER A 157 -19.25 -3.21 -8.69
N GLN A 158 -18.44 -4.27 -8.66
CA GLN A 158 -18.40 -5.26 -9.74
C GLN A 158 -17.77 -6.58 -9.31
N ASN A 159 -18.18 -7.64 -10.01
CA ASN A 159 -17.51 -8.94 -10.02
C ASN A 159 -17.60 -9.51 -11.44
N ILE A 160 -16.60 -9.21 -12.28
CA ILE A 160 -16.63 -9.51 -13.72
C ILE A 160 -15.42 -10.36 -14.12
N VAL A 161 -15.49 -11.01 -15.28
CA VAL A 161 -14.30 -11.66 -15.87
C VAL A 161 -13.22 -10.62 -16.11
N TRP A 162 -11.98 -10.91 -15.70
CA TRP A 162 -10.87 -10.02 -15.93
C TRP A 162 -10.32 -10.23 -17.35
N ARG A 163 -10.43 -9.20 -18.19
CA ARG A 163 -9.75 -9.14 -19.49
C ARG A 163 -8.40 -8.45 -19.34
N CYS A 164 -7.34 -9.09 -19.83
CA CYS A 164 -5.97 -8.57 -19.82
C CYS A 164 -5.36 -8.62 -21.24
N SER A 165 -4.34 -7.81 -21.50
CA SER A 165 -3.47 -7.99 -22.67
C SER A 165 -2.21 -8.71 -22.23
N VAL A 166 -1.87 -9.81 -22.91
CA VAL A 166 -0.67 -10.60 -22.68
C VAL A 166 0.07 -10.71 -24.01
N ASN A 167 1.29 -10.16 -24.08
CA ASN A 167 2.08 -10.10 -25.33
C ASN A 167 1.29 -9.51 -26.53
N GLY A 168 0.46 -8.50 -26.28
CA GLY A 168 -0.36 -7.85 -27.32
C GLY A 168 -1.67 -8.56 -27.65
N LEU A 169 -1.92 -9.76 -27.13
CA LEU A 169 -3.16 -10.50 -27.33
C LEU A 169 -4.14 -10.26 -26.18
N SER A 170 -5.42 -10.05 -26.49
CA SER A 170 -6.48 -9.96 -25.48
C SER A 170 -6.82 -11.35 -24.98
N VAL A 171 -6.72 -11.57 -23.67
CA VAL A 171 -7.02 -12.84 -22.99
C VAL A 171 -8.04 -12.61 -21.87
N GLU A 172 -8.89 -13.61 -21.65
CA GLU A 172 -9.85 -13.66 -20.56
C GLU A 172 -10.14 -15.13 -20.18
N HIS A 173 -10.53 -15.38 -18.93
CA HIS A 173 -10.92 -16.70 -18.45
C HIS A 173 -11.97 -16.55 -17.36
N GLU A 174 -13.06 -17.32 -17.42
CA GLU A 174 -14.20 -17.20 -16.49
C GLU A 174 -13.84 -17.28 -14.99
N LYS A 175 -12.78 -18.03 -14.66
CA LYS A 175 -12.27 -18.25 -13.30
C LYS A 175 -11.24 -17.20 -12.85
N ILE A 176 -10.82 -16.32 -13.76
CA ILE A 176 -9.98 -15.15 -13.44
C ILE A 176 -10.88 -13.91 -13.44
N ARG A 177 -11.16 -13.36 -12.26
CA ARG A 177 -12.16 -12.29 -12.10
C ARG A 177 -11.55 -11.01 -11.56
N ARG A 178 -12.13 -9.88 -11.94
CA ARG A 178 -11.84 -8.55 -11.39
C ARG A 178 -13.01 -8.15 -10.49
N VAL A 179 -12.71 -7.94 -9.22
CA VAL A 179 -13.73 -7.84 -8.15
C VAL A 179 -13.48 -6.58 -7.34
N SER A 180 -14.52 -5.81 -7.08
CA SER A 180 -14.45 -4.68 -6.15
C SER A 180 -14.51 -5.16 -4.70
N MET A 181 -13.89 -4.41 -3.80
CA MET A 181 -13.77 -4.81 -2.40
C MET A 181 -15.11 -5.05 -1.72
N ASP A 182 -16.14 -4.24 -1.97
CA ASP A 182 -17.49 -4.46 -1.44
C ASP A 182 -18.05 -5.83 -1.85
N LYS A 183 -17.88 -6.22 -3.13
CA LYS A 183 -18.30 -7.53 -3.63
C LYS A 183 -17.45 -8.67 -3.09
N PHE A 184 -16.18 -8.43 -2.81
CA PHE A 184 -15.33 -9.42 -2.16
C PHE A 184 -15.73 -9.65 -0.69
N TYR A 185 -16.00 -8.58 0.07
CA TYR A 185 -16.54 -8.68 1.43
C TYR A 185 -17.89 -9.38 1.46
N GLU A 186 -18.82 -9.02 0.58
CA GLU A 186 -20.11 -9.71 0.43
C GLU A 186 -19.91 -11.21 0.20
N LEU A 187 -18.97 -11.58 -0.67
CA LEU A 187 -18.69 -12.98 -1.00
C LEU A 187 -18.13 -13.76 0.19
N VAL A 188 -17.18 -13.21 0.95
CA VAL A 188 -16.53 -13.94 2.05
C VAL A 188 -17.35 -13.95 3.35
N THR A 189 -18.19 -12.94 3.56
CA THR A 189 -19.01 -12.82 4.79
C THR A 189 -20.45 -13.29 4.59
N GLY A 190 -20.96 -13.30 3.37
CA GLY A 190 -22.39 -13.47 3.06
C GLY A 190 -23.26 -12.24 3.37
N ILE A 191 -22.65 -11.10 3.73
CA ILE A 191 -23.35 -9.87 4.15
C ILE A 191 -23.19 -8.79 3.07
N PRO A 192 -24.27 -8.35 2.40
CA PRO A 192 -24.19 -7.42 1.26
C PRO A 192 -23.51 -6.09 1.53
N ASP A 193 -23.58 -5.57 2.76
CA ASP A 193 -23.03 -4.28 3.17
C ASP A 193 -21.81 -4.41 4.11
N ALA A 194 -21.17 -5.58 4.17
CA ALA A 194 -20.05 -5.84 5.09
C ALA A 194 -18.92 -4.79 4.99
N PHE A 195 -18.50 -4.42 3.77
CA PHE A 195 -17.47 -3.40 3.59
C PHE A 195 -17.92 -2.02 4.09
N PHE A 196 -19.20 -1.67 3.92
CA PHE A 196 -19.76 -0.42 4.45
C PHE A 196 -19.74 -0.41 5.98
N GLN A 197 -20.08 -1.53 6.63
CA GLN A 197 -20.02 -1.67 8.08
C GLN A 197 -18.59 -1.44 8.61
N VAL A 198 -17.58 -1.99 7.94
CA VAL A 198 -16.15 -1.74 8.23
C VAL A 198 -15.83 -0.25 8.14
N CYS A 199 -16.18 0.40 7.02
CA CYS A 199 -15.91 1.83 6.83
C CYS A 199 -16.61 2.72 7.87
N LYS A 200 -17.80 2.33 8.34
CA LYS A 200 -18.55 3.07 9.37
C LYS A 200 -17.93 2.90 10.76
N GLN A 201 -17.45 1.70 11.09
CA GLN A 201 -16.87 1.40 12.39
C GLN A 201 -15.43 1.92 12.55
N LEU A 202 -14.68 2.02 11.44
CA LEU A 202 -13.29 2.44 11.42
C LEU A 202 -13.03 3.80 12.12
N PRO A 203 -13.71 4.92 11.76
CA PRO A 203 -13.45 6.21 12.41
C PRO A 203 -13.77 6.19 13.92
N ILE A 204 -14.86 5.52 14.32
CA ILE A 204 -15.24 5.36 15.74
C ILE A 204 -14.12 4.65 16.52
N THR A 205 -13.54 3.62 15.92
CA THR A 205 -12.48 2.81 16.53
C THR A 205 -11.16 3.60 16.61
N ILE A 206 -10.81 4.34 15.55
CA ILE A 206 -9.64 5.22 15.54
C ILE A 206 -9.77 6.27 16.66
N ASP A 207 -10.92 6.95 16.76
CA ASP A 207 -11.17 7.97 17.79
C ASP A 207 -11.09 7.40 19.21
N LYS A 208 -11.58 6.17 19.41
CA LYS A 208 -11.46 5.46 20.68
C LYS A 208 -9.99 5.21 21.02
N LEU A 209 -9.23 4.65 20.09
CA LEU A 209 -7.83 4.25 20.31
C LEU A 209 -6.90 5.46 20.53
N ILE A 210 -7.10 6.55 19.79
CA ILE A 210 -6.33 7.79 19.95
C ILE A 210 -6.54 8.44 21.33
N LYS A 211 -7.74 8.30 21.92
CA LYS A 211 -8.03 8.81 23.27
C LYS A 211 -7.38 7.99 24.38
N THR A 212 -7.11 6.71 24.14
CA THR A 212 -6.55 5.78 25.13
C THR A 212 -5.03 5.63 25.06
N ASP A 213 -4.36 6.01 23.97
CA ASP A 213 -2.89 6.01 23.90
C ASP A 213 -2.31 6.94 22.80
N VAL A 214 -1.05 7.33 23.01
CA VAL A 214 -0.32 8.51 22.47
C VAL A 214 -0.10 8.48 20.95
N VAL A 215 -0.75 9.38 20.22
CA VAL A 215 -0.30 9.76 18.86
C VAL A 215 1.03 10.51 19.01
N GLU A 216 2.12 9.95 18.48
CA GLU A 216 3.41 10.64 18.48
C GLU A 216 3.31 11.93 17.64
N THR A 217 3.93 13.01 18.10
CA THR A 217 4.14 14.19 17.24
C THR A 217 5.22 13.90 16.20
N VAL A 218 5.10 14.47 15.00
CA VAL A 218 6.14 14.39 13.96
C VAL A 218 7.48 14.85 14.56
N LYS A 219 8.47 13.96 14.57
CA LYS A 219 9.83 14.27 15.04
C LYS A 219 10.54 15.09 13.98
N LYS A 220 11.43 16.00 14.42
CA LYS A 220 12.22 16.84 13.51
C LYS A 220 13.13 15.97 12.64
N ASP A 221 13.02 16.16 11.33
CA ASP A 221 13.89 15.51 10.33
C ASP A 221 15.28 16.17 10.32
N THR A 222 16.35 15.39 10.13
CA THR A 222 17.74 15.87 10.20
C THR A 222 18.43 16.01 8.83
N VAL A 223 17.73 15.65 7.75
CA VAL A 223 18.27 15.60 6.38
C VAL A 223 18.96 16.90 5.96
N ILE A 224 18.33 18.05 6.20
CA ILE A 224 18.86 19.36 5.79
C ILE A 224 20.13 19.70 6.58
N GLU A 225 20.14 19.45 7.88
CA GLU A 225 21.33 19.70 8.72
C GLU A 225 22.50 18.80 8.31
N GLU A 226 22.23 17.51 8.06
CA GLU A 226 23.23 16.56 7.59
C GLU A 226 23.77 16.92 6.20
N LEU A 227 22.91 17.36 5.26
CA LEU A 227 23.36 17.84 3.94
C LEU A 227 24.22 19.10 4.05
N LYS A 228 23.82 20.09 4.85
CA LYS A 228 24.60 21.32 5.08
C LYS A 228 25.97 21.03 5.69
N SER A 229 26.06 20.00 6.54
CA SER A 229 27.34 19.56 7.11
C SER A 229 28.29 18.98 6.05
N LYS A 230 27.77 18.39 4.97
CA LYS A 230 28.55 17.89 3.83
C LYS A 230 28.92 19.00 2.84
N ASN A 231 27.98 19.88 2.54
CA ASN A 231 28.23 21.06 1.70
C ASN A 231 27.20 22.16 2.04
N PRO A 232 27.61 23.43 2.28
CA PRO A 232 26.68 24.52 2.55
C PRO A 232 25.68 24.75 1.41
N ASP A 233 26.05 24.46 0.16
CA ASP A 233 25.13 24.40 -0.97
C ASP A 233 24.43 23.04 -0.99
N LEU A 234 23.16 23.02 -0.57
CA LEU A 234 22.33 21.82 -0.51
C LEU A 234 22.16 21.13 -1.85
N LEU A 235 22.03 21.90 -2.95
CA LEU A 235 21.85 21.29 -4.26
C LEU A 235 23.14 20.55 -4.64
N LYS A 236 24.29 21.21 -4.48
CA LYS A 236 25.61 20.57 -4.68
C LYS A 236 25.79 19.36 -3.77
N ALA A 237 25.39 19.44 -2.50
CA ALA A 237 25.44 18.32 -1.56
C ALA A 237 24.70 17.08 -2.08
N ILE A 238 23.50 17.26 -2.64
CA ILE A 238 22.69 16.16 -3.18
C ILE A 238 23.32 15.58 -4.45
N TYR A 239 23.87 16.42 -5.34
CA TYR A 239 24.59 15.93 -6.53
C TYR A 239 25.80 15.07 -6.14
N LEU A 240 26.63 15.55 -5.20
CA LEU A 240 27.79 14.79 -4.72
C LEU A 240 27.38 13.51 -3.99
N LEU A 241 26.26 13.52 -3.28
CA LEU A 241 25.72 12.33 -2.62
C LEU A 241 25.22 11.27 -3.61
N ALA A 242 24.53 11.70 -4.67
CA ALA A 242 23.94 10.78 -5.64
C ALA A 242 24.96 10.25 -6.66
N PHE A 243 25.98 11.04 -6.96
CA PHE A 243 26.97 10.77 -8.00
C PHE A 243 28.40 10.63 -7.44
N GLU A 244 28.53 10.23 -6.17
CA GLU A 244 29.81 10.16 -5.45
C GLU A 244 30.92 9.41 -6.23
N THR A 245 30.55 8.40 -7.02
CA THR A 245 31.47 7.56 -7.79
C THR A 245 31.58 7.96 -9.27
N TYR A 246 30.92 9.02 -9.70
CA TYR A 246 30.86 9.42 -11.11
C TYR A 246 32.00 10.41 -11.42
N ASN A 247 32.57 10.30 -12.63
CA ASN A 247 33.62 11.20 -13.10
C ASN A 247 33.17 12.67 -13.02
N GLY A 248 33.97 13.52 -12.39
CA GLY A 248 33.68 14.95 -12.23
C GLY A 248 32.82 15.33 -11.01
N PHE A 249 32.43 14.36 -10.18
CA PHE A 249 31.69 14.57 -8.92
C PHE A 249 32.53 14.26 -7.66
N GLU A 250 33.85 14.27 -7.81
CA GLU A 250 34.81 14.01 -6.73
C GLU A 250 34.75 15.13 -5.67
N VAL A 251 34.70 14.75 -4.39
CA VAL A 251 34.75 15.71 -3.28
C VAL A 251 36.20 16.14 -3.05
N GLY A 252 36.56 17.36 -3.44
CA GLY A 252 37.83 17.99 -3.07
C GLY A 252 39.01 17.76 -4.03
N LYS A 253 38.87 18.22 -5.28
CA LYS A 253 40.00 18.74 -6.06
C LYS A 253 39.99 20.26 -6.00
#